data_AF-A0A496Z9B7-F1
#
_entry.id   AF-A0A496Z9B7-F1
#
_cell.length_a   1.000
_cell.length_b   1.000
_cell.length_c   1.000
_cell.angle_alpha   90.00
_cell.angle_beta   90.00
_cell.angle_gamma   90.00
#
_symmetry.space_group_name_H-M   'P 1'
#
loop_
_entity.id
_entity.type
_entity.pdbx_description
1 polymer ?
#
loop_
_entity_poly.entity_id
_entity_poly.type
_entity_poly.pdbx_seq_one_letter_code
_entity_poly.pdbx_strand_id
1 'polypeptide(L)'
;MVEGLSPEEMKELELAMDTIENILEPRPERSNLITLRAHRPGDIGTVIHHHGVLYSREHGFNHEFDAYVALGMARFIEEITPREHLWIAEIQGRFAGSIAIVRHDDETAQLRWLIVEPGARKNGIGRQLVAEAVRFSREMGYGAIILWTIDFLHAARHLYDTAGFRMIETKVSPVWGRTLTEECWRLDLPFDNN
;
A
#
# COMPACT_ATOMS: atom_id res chain seq x y z
N MET A 1 39.82 17.51 -1.68
CA MET A 1 39.04 16.41 -2.30
C MET A 1 37.61 16.80 -2.63
N VAL A 2 37.09 17.95 -2.16
CA VAL A 2 35.69 18.39 -2.43
C VAL A 2 35.64 19.75 -3.14
N GLU A 3 36.79 20.37 -3.42
CA GLU A 3 36.83 21.65 -4.15
C GLU A 3 36.60 21.41 -5.65
N GLY A 4 35.66 22.16 -6.23
CA GLY A 4 35.31 22.09 -7.65
C GLY A 4 33.97 21.42 -7.97
N LEU A 5 33.24 20.93 -6.97
CA LEU A 5 31.90 20.37 -7.18
C LEU A 5 30.88 21.47 -7.51
N SER A 6 30.03 21.18 -8.48
CA SER A 6 28.84 21.98 -8.75
C SER A 6 27.85 21.92 -7.57
N PRO A 7 26.90 22.86 -7.48
CA PRO A 7 25.86 22.83 -6.45
C PRO A 7 25.05 21.53 -6.43
N GLU A 8 24.86 20.87 -7.58
CA GLU A 8 24.16 19.59 -7.68
C GLU A 8 25.00 18.43 -7.17
N GLU A 9 26.28 18.36 -7.54
CA GLU A 9 27.22 17.35 -7.03
C GLU A 9 27.47 17.51 -5.52
N MET A 10 27.48 18.76 -5.02
CA MET A 10 27.59 19.03 -3.59
C MET A 10 26.38 18.48 -2.83
N LYS A 11 25.18 18.66 -3.39
CA LYS A 11 23.93 18.14 -2.82
C LYS A 11 23.84 16.62 -2.88
N GLU A 12 24.35 16.02 -3.95
CA GLU A 12 24.45 14.56 -4.09
C GLU A 12 25.45 13.98 -3.08
N LEU A 13 26.57 14.65 -2.87
CA LEU A 13 27.55 14.27 -1.85
C LEU A 13 27.00 14.42 -0.44
N GLU A 14 26.25 15.49 -0.14
CA GLU A 14 25.56 15.66 1.14
C GLU A 14 24.57 14.50 1.41
N LEU A 15 23.76 14.13 0.42
CA LEU A 15 22.84 12.99 0.51
C LEU A 15 23.57 11.66 0.73
N ALA A 16 24.71 11.45 0.07
CA ALA A 16 25.52 10.25 0.24
C ALA A 16 26.16 10.20 1.65
N MET A 17 26.66 11.34 2.14
CA MET A 17 27.21 11.48 3.50
C MET A 17 26.15 11.22 4.57
N ASP A 18 24.97 11.83 4.44
CA ASP A 18 23.83 11.58 5.33
C ASP A 18 23.46 10.10 5.35
N THR A 19 23.53 9.43 4.19
CA THR A 19 23.26 7.99 4.09
C THR A 19 24.31 7.16 4.83
N ILE A 20 25.59 7.48 4.66
CA ILE A 20 26.71 6.80 5.33
C ILE A 20 26.63 7.00 6.85
N GLU A 21 26.42 8.22 7.32
CA GLU A 21 26.28 8.53 8.75
C GLU A 21 25.10 7.78 9.37
N ASN A 22 23.95 7.76 8.68
CA ASN A 22 22.79 6.98 9.13
C ASN A 22 23.03 5.46 9.21
N ILE A 23 23.99 4.93 8.45
CA ILE A 23 24.36 3.51 8.48
C ILE A 23 25.38 3.22 9.59
N LEU A 24 26.33 4.14 9.81
CA LEU A 24 27.48 3.95 10.71
C LEU A 24 27.23 4.37 12.16
N GLU A 25 26.31 5.29 12.42
CA GLU A 25 26.00 5.69 13.79
C GLU A 25 25.25 4.57 14.55
N PRO A 26 25.69 4.21 15.77
CA PRO A 26 24.92 3.34 16.65
C PRO A 26 23.61 4.06 16.98
N ARG A 27 22.52 3.62 16.36
CA ARG A 27 21.20 4.21 16.61
C ARG A 27 20.84 4.03 18.09
N PRO A 28 20.69 5.11 18.89
CA PRO A 28 19.85 5.01 20.08
C PRO A 28 18.50 4.51 19.59
N GLU A 29 17.86 3.56 20.29
CA GLU A 29 16.60 2.90 19.89
C GLU A 29 15.66 3.86 19.15
N ARG A 30 15.84 4.00 17.82
CA ARG A 30 15.07 4.96 17.02
C ARG A 30 13.74 4.26 16.94
N SER A 31 12.82 4.67 17.80
CA SER A 31 11.57 3.96 18.04
C SER A 31 11.02 3.45 16.72
N ASN A 32 10.72 2.16 16.63
CA ASN A 32 10.07 1.54 15.47
C ASN A 32 8.61 2.03 15.32
N LEU A 33 8.39 3.32 15.54
CA LEU A 33 7.11 4.00 15.38
C LEU A 33 6.77 3.96 13.90
N ILE A 34 5.68 3.27 13.64
CA ILE A 34 5.02 3.26 12.35
C ILE A 34 4.22 4.56 12.28
N THR A 35 4.45 5.34 11.23
CA THR A 35 3.63 6.51 10.92
C THR A 35 2.78 6.24 9.71
N LEU A 36 1.48 6.53 9.79
CA LEU A 36 0.58 6.54 8.65
C LEU A 36 0.36 7.99 8.23
N ARG A 37 0.52 8.27 6.94
CA ARG A 37 0.29 9.60 6.36
C ARG A 37 -0.43 9.52 5.03
N ALA A 38 -1.04 10.64 4.63
CA ALA A 38 -1.53 10.82 3.28
C ALA A 38 -0.39 10.71 2.25
N HIS A 39 -0.73 10.25 1.04
CA HIS A 39 0.18 10.31 -0.10
C HIS A 39 0.56 11.76 -0.48
N ARG A 40 1.73 11.91 -1.08
CA ARG A 40 2.29 13.16 -1.63
C ARG A 40 2.90 12.92 -3.01
N PRO A 41 3.27 13.98 -3.76
CA PRO A 41 3.98 13.80 -5.04
C PRO A 41 5.17 12.86 -4.90
N GLY A 42 5.29 11.91 -5.82
CA GLY A 42 6.29 10.84 -5.79
C GLY A 42 5.76 9.50 -5.25
N ASP A 43 4.86 9.50 -4.27
CA ASP A 43 4.40 8.24 -3.64
C ASP A 43 3.63 7.34 -4.62
N ILE A 44 2.92 7.92 -5.59
CA ILE A 44 2.24 7.12 -6.62
C ILE A 44 3.24 6.24 -7.38
N GLY A 45 4.36 6.82 -7.80
CA GLY A 45 5.45 6.09 -8.44
C GLY A 45 6.10 5.08 -7.50
N THR A 46 6.29 5.45 -6.22
CA THR A 46 6.79 4.54 -5.18
C THR A 46 5.89 3.31 -5.05
N VAL A 47 4.58 3.49 -4.91
CA VAL A 47 3.66 2.36 -4.73
C VAL A 47 3.63 1.45 -5.97
N ILE A 48 3.64 2.03 -7.18
CA ILE A 48 3.75 1.25 -8.43
C ILE A 48 5.04 0.42 -8.42
N HIS A 49 6.19 1.05 -8.14
CA HIS A 49 7.49 0.39 -8.11
C HIS A 49 7.52 -0.78 -7.10
N HIS A 50 7.04 -0.53 -5.87
CA HIS A 50 7.06 -1.54 -4.82
C HIS A 50 6.12 -2.72 -5.13
N HIS A 51 4.94 -2.47 -5.71
CA HIS A 51 4.08 -3.56 -6.18
C HIS A 51 4.76 -4.38 -7.28
N GLY A 52 5.30 -3.72 -8.31
CA GLY A 52 5.97 -4.38 -9.42
C GLY A 52 7.11 -5.29 -8.98
N VAL A 53 8.08 -4.72 -8.25
CA VAL A 53 9.27 -5.44 -7.80
C VAL A 53 8.91 -6.56 -6.83
N LEU A 54 8.04 -6.29 -5.84
CA LEU A 54 7.74 -7.27 -4.81
C LEU A 54 6.94 -8.45 -5.35
N TYR A 55 5.90 -8.20 -6.14
CA TYR A 55 5.06 -9.26 -6.69
C TYR A 55 5.78 -10.03 -7.80
N SER A 56 6.65 -9.38 -8.58
CA SER A 56 7.52 -10.09 -9.52
C SER A 56 8.47 -11.04 -8.78
N ARG A 57 9.14 -10.56 -7.72
CA ARG A 57 10.09 -11.37 -6.94
C ARG A 57 9.42 -12.51 -6.17
N GLU A 58 8.28 -12.27 -5.52
CA GLU A 58 7.63 -13.25 -4.63
C GLU A 58 6.65 -14.17 -5.37
N HIS A 59 6.08 -13.71 -6.49
CA HIS A 59 4.98 -14.41 -7.18
C HIS A 59 5.19 -14.58 -8.69
N GLY A 60 6.30 -14.06 -9.25
CA GLY A 60 6.64 -14.23 -10.66
C GLY A 60 5.72 -13.47 -11.61
N PHE A 61 5.05 -12.39 -11.15
CA PHE A 61 4.22 -11.56 -12.02
C PHE A 61 5.09 -10.80 -13.01
N ASN A 62 4.58 -10.68 -14.24
CA ASN A 62 5.24 -9.96 -15.31
C ASN A 62 4.79 -8.49 -15.36
N HIS A 63 5.28 -7.76 -16.36
CA HIS A 63 5.02 -6.33 -16.57
C HIS A 63 3.53 -5.97 -16.76
N GLU A 64 2.64 -6.93 -17.05
CA GLU A 64 1.20 -6.66 -17.10
C GLU A 64 0.67 -6.25 -15.72
N PHE A 65 1.27 -6.74 -14.63
CA PHE A 65 0.93 -6.31 -13.27
C PHE A 65 1.35 -4.87 -13.01
N ASP A 66 2.54 -4.47 -13.50
CA ASP A 66 2.99 -3.07 -13.43
C ASP A 66 1.96 -2.15 -14.11
N ALA A 67 1.54 -2.51 -15.32
CA ALA A 67 0.53 -1.77 -16.06
C ALA A 67 -0.82 -1.71 -15.32
N TYR A 68 -1.26 -2.82 -14.72
CA TYR A 68 -2.49 -2.87 -13.92
C TYR A 68 -2.44 -1.91 -12.73
N VAL A 69 -1.35 -1.89 -11.97
CA VAL A 69 -1.19 -0.99 -10.82
C VAL A 69 -1.07 0.46 -11.29
N ALA A 70 -0.25 0.72 -12.31
CA ALA A 70 -0.03 2.06 -12.84
C ALA A 70 -1.30 2.70 -13.41
N LEU A 71 -2.08 1.96 -14.21
CA LEU A 71 -3.35 2.44 -14.76
C LEU A 71 -4.36 2.73 -13.64
N GLY A 72 -4.45 1.85 -12.63
CA GLY A 72 -5.33 2.08 -11.50
C GLY A 72 -4.94 3.32 -10.70
N MET A 73 -3.65 3.49 -10.42
CA MET A 73 -3.11 4.63 -9.69
C MET A 73 -3.28 5.96 -10.42
N ALA A 74 -3.07 5.96 -11.74
CA ALA A 74 -3.27 7.13 -12.59
C ALA A 74 -4.73 7.60 -12.53
N ARG A 75 -5.69 6.68 -12.69
CA ARG A 75 -7.13 7.01 -12.57
C ARG A 75 -7.46 7.54 -11.18
N PHE A 76 -6.95 6.91 -10.12
CA PHE A 76 -7.18 7.37 -8.77
C PHE A 76 -6.72 8.82 -8.56
N ILE A 77 -5.51 9.19 -8.97
CA ILE A 77 -5.04 10.57 -8.73
C ILE A 77 -5.76 11.60 -9.61
N GLU A 78 -6.22 11.21 -10.80
CA GLU A 78 -7.00 12.07 -11.70
C GLU A 78 -8.43 12.32 -11.19
N GLU A 79 -9.03 11.32 -10.56
CA GLU A 79 -10.46 11.30 -10.20
C GLU A 79 -10.72 11.42 -8.68
N ILE A 80 -9.67 11.55 -7.86
CA ILE A 80 -9.77 11.45 -6.39
C ILE A 80 -10.82 12.40 -5.82
N THR A 81 -11.74 11.83 -5.05
CA THR A 81 -12.74 12.56 -4.27
C THR A 81 -12.40 12.57 -2.77
N PRO A 82 -13.05 13.43 -1.95
CA PRO A 82 -12.88 13.37 -0.49
C PRO A 82 -13.25 12.02 0.14
N ARG A 83 -14.03 11.17 -0.55
CA ARG A 83 -14.41 9.82 -0.10
C ARG A 83 -13.36 8.76 -0.45
N GLU A 84 -12.20 9.16 -0.95
CA GLU A 84 -11.13 8.28 -1.39
C GLU A 84 -9.80 8.73 -0.80
N HIS A 85 -8.94 7.78 -0.44
CA HIS A 85 -7.68 8.10 0.19
C HIS A 85 -6.63 7.01 -0.02
N LEU A 86 -5.37 7.41 -0.07
CA LEU A 86 -4.20 6.54 -0.12
C LEU A 86 -3.31 6.88 1.06
N TRP A 87 -3.09 5.90 1.93
CA TRP A 87 -2.17 5.99 3.06
C TRP A 87 -0.84 5.34 2.71
N ILE A 88 0.21 5.99 3.19
CA ILE A 88 1.57 5.49 3.18
C ILE A 88 1.98 5.19 4.61
N ALA A 89 2.41 3.95 4.86
CA ALA A 89 3.08 3.58 6.09
C ALA A 89 4.58 3.84 5.95
N GLU A 90 5.17 4.48 6.94
CA GLU A 90 6.61 4.70 7.02
C GLU A 90 7.19 4.17 8.33
N ILE A 91 8.42 3.67 8.25
CA ILE A 91 9.28 3.41 9.41
C ILE A 91 10.50 4.29 9.23
N GLN A 92 10.72 5.22 10.18
CA GLN A 92 11.85 6.16 10.15
C GLN A 92 11.92 6.94 8.82
N GLY A 93 10.75 7.39 8.32
CA GLY A 93 10.63 8.16 7.08
C GLY A 93 10.83 7.36 5.79
N ARG A 94 10.99 6.04 5.86
CA ARG A 94 11.12 5.15 4.70
C ARG A 94 9.82 4.41 4.45
N PHE A 95 9.46 4.23 3.18
CA PHE A 95 8.29 3.47 2.76
C PHE A 95 8.31 2.06 3.36
N ALA A 96 7.24 1.71 4.07
CA ALA A 96 7.04 0.41 4.69
C ALA A 96 5.77 -0.29 4.17
N GLY A 97 4.87 0.43 3.52
CA GLY A 97 3.66 -0.12 2.92
C GLY A 97 2.67 0.96 2.46
N SER A 98 1.59 0.53 1.84
CA SER A 98 0.47 1.39 1.47
C SER A 98 -0.86 0.66 1.56
N ILE A 99 -1.95 1.42 1.58
CA ILE A 99 -3.31 0.95 1.34
C ILE A 99 -4.13 2.13 0.79
N ALA A 100 -5.12 1.85 -0.05
CA ALA A 100 -6.07 2.85 -0.51
C ALA A 100 -7.52 2.41 -0.34
N ILE A 101 -8.40 3.40 -0.18
CA ILE A 101 -9.83 3.31 -0.38
C ILE A 101 -10.17 4.13 -1.63
N VAL A 102 -10.80 3.49 -2.60
CA VAL A 102 -11.34 4.13 -3.81
C VAL A 102 -12.84 3.86 -3.92
N ARG A 103 -13.57 4.65 -4.70
CA ARG A 103 -15.00 4.44 -4.94
C ARG A 103 -15.21 3.21 -5.82
N HIS A 104 -16.04 2.24 -5.38
CA HIS A 104 -16.53 1.16 -6.24
C HIS A 104 -17.87 1.56 -6.89
N ASP A 105 -18.79 1.98 -6.04
CA ASP A 105 -20.10 2.55 -6.38
C ASP A 105 -20.48 3.59 -5.30
N ASP A 106 -21.73 4.04 -5.27
CA ASP A 106 -22.16 5.10 -4.34
C ASP A 106 -22.17 4.67 -2.87
N GLU A 107 -22.39 3.37 -2.60
CA GLU A 107 -22.52 2.79 -1.26
C GLU A 107 -21.31 1.96 -0.83
N THR A 108 -20.50 1.49 -1.79
CA THR A 108 -19.41 0.56 -1.58
C THR A 108 -18.06 1.18 -1.93
N ALA A 109 -17.12 1.08 -1.00
CA ALA A 109 -15.71 1.37 -1.22
C ALA A 109 -14.98 0.12 -1.76
N GLN A 110 -13.89 0.32 -2.50
CA GLN A 110 -12.93 -0.73 -2.82
C GLN A 110 -11.60 -0.45 -2.12
N LEU A 111 -11.12 -1.42 -1.35
CA LEU A 111 -9.78 -1.41 -0.79
C LEU A 111 -8.79 -1.87 -1.87
N ARG A 112 -7.79 -1.03 -2.18
CA ARG A 112 -6.77 -1.29 -3.20
C ARG A 112 -5.36 -1.06 -2.68
N TRP A 113 -4.39 -1.60 -3.42
CA TRP A 113 -2.95 -1.37 -3.27
C TRP A 113 -2.41 -1.56 -1.85
N LEU A 114 -2.94 -2.59 -1.15
CA LEU A 114 -2.35 -3.05 0.09
C LEU A 114 -1.02 -3.76 -0.19
N ILE A 115 0.06 -3.19 0.33
CA ILE A 115 1.40 -3.77 0.30
C ILE A 115 2.12 -3.48 1.61
N VAL A 116 2.93 -4.41 2.08
CA VAL A 116 3.83 -4.22 3.21
C VAL A 116 5.19 -4.80 2.85
N GLU A 117 6.23 -3.97 2.98
CA GLU A 117 7.61 -4.35 2.71
C GLU A 117 8.02 -5.56 3.55
N PRO A 118 8.73 -6.56 2.99
CA PRO A 118 9.10 -7.77 3.72
C PRO A 118 9.82 -7.52 5.05
N GLY A 119 10.73 -6.53 5.07
CA GLY A 119 11.46 -6.14 6.28
C GLY A 119 10.58 -5.46 7.35
N ALA A 120 9.37 -5.04 6.98
CA ALA A 120 8.42 -4.36 7.85
C ALA A 120 7.23 -5.26 8.26
N ARG A 121 7.09 -6.45 7.66
CA ARG A 121 6.05 -7.44 8.00
C ARG A 121 6.19 -7.91 9.45
N LYS A 122 5.10 -8.43 10.02
CA LYS A 122 4.99 -8.88 11.43
C LYS A 122 5.12 -7.78 12.49
N ASN A 123 5.26 -6.51 12.11
CA ASN A 123 5.20 -5.36 13.04
C ASN A 123 3.80 -4.73 13.16
N GLY A 124 2.74 -5.43 12.70
CA GLY A 124 1.37 -4.94 12.78
C GLY A 124 0.97 -3.88 11.74
N ILE A 125 1.87 -3.47 10.84
CA ILE A 125 1.59 -2.44 9.80
C ILE A 125 0.37 -2.77 8.97
N GLY A 126 0.27 -4.00 8.44
CA GLY A 126 -0.89 -4.40 7.63
C GLY A 126 -2.21 -4.28 8.39
N ARG A 127 -2.22 -4.59 9.70
CA ARG A 127 -3.39 -4.45 10.56
C ARG A 127 -3.74 -2.98 10.79
N GLN A 128 -2.75 -2.13 11.02
CA GLN A 128 -2.98 -0.69 11.19
C GLN A 128 -3.52 -0.06 9.90
N LEU A 129 -2.93 -0.40 8.74
CA LEU A 129 -3.39 0.06 7.43
C LEU A 129 -4.85 -0.36 7.17
N VAL A 130 -5.20 -1.63 7.38
CA VAL A 130 -6.57 -2.11 7.17
C VAL A 130 -7.55 -1.47 8.15
N ALA A 131 -7.18 -1.35 9.44
CA ALA A 131 -8.03 -0.70 10.43
C ALA A 131 -8.31 0.77 10.08
N GLU A 132 -7.29 1.48 9.60
CA GLU A 132 -7.40 2.87 9.18
C GLU A 132 -8.28 3.04 7.93
N ALA A 133 -8.13 2.15 6.94
CA ALA A 133 -8.99 2.11 5.77
C ALA A 133 -10.46 1.85 6.15
N VAL A 134 -10.72 0.91 7.08
CA VAL A 134 -12.07 0.63 7.57
C VAL A 134 -12.67 1.82 8.33
N ARG A 135 -11.89 2.46 9.21
CA ARG A 135 -12.31 3.66 9.95
C ARG A 135 -12.73 4.77 8.97
N PHE A 136 -11.87 5.07 8.00
CA PHE A 136 -12.14 6.09 6.99
C PHE A 136 -13.38 5.77 6.15
N SER A 137 -13.56 4.52 5.72
CA SER A 137 -14.74 4.14 4.95
C SER A 137 -16.05 4.37 5.71
N ARG A 138 -16.07 4.12 7.03
CA ARG A 138 -17.23 4.45 7.90
C ARG A 138 -17.46 5.95 7.97
N GLU A 139 -16.40 6.73 8.19
CA GLU A 139 -16.49 8.20 8.27
C GLU A 139 -16.98 8.84 6.96
N MET A 140 -16.62 8.24 5.82
CA MET A 140 -17.08 8.66 4.49
C MET A 140 -18.45 8.10 4.10
N GLY A 141 -19.13 7.42 5.03
CA GLY A 141 -20.50 6.95 4.88
C GLY A 141 -20.66 5.78 3.89
N TYR A 142 -19.62 4.99 3.64
CA TYR A 142 -19.78 3.75 2.88
C TYR A 142 -20.48 2.69 3.73
N GLY A 143 -21.45 1.98 3.12
CA GLY A 143 -22.14 0.85 3.75
C GLY A 143 -21.35 -0.46 3.66
N ALA A 144 -20.33 -0.53 2.79
CA ALA A 144 -19.45 -1.69 2.70
C ALA A 144 -18.08 -1.37 2.07
N ILE A 145 -17.15 -2.31 2.25
CA ILE A 145 -15.87 -2.34 1.57
C ILE A 145 -15.74 -3.68 0.85
N ILE A 146 -15.30 -3.65 -0.40
CA ILE A 146 -14.87 -4.84 -1.13
C ILE A 146 -13.37 -4.79 -1.42
N LEU A 147 -12.76 -5.95 -1.66
CA LEU A 147 -11.40 -6.07 -2.16
C LEU A 147 -11.26 -7.32 -3.01
N TRP A 148 -10.27 -7.31 -3.90
CA TRP A 148 -9.85 -8.47 -4.67
C TRP A 148 -8.45 -8.88 -4.23
N THR A 149 -8.27 -10.17 -3.95
CA THR A 149 -6.99 -10.79 -3.61
C THR A 149 -6.82 -12.10 -4.38
N ILE A 150 -5.69 -12.76 -4.24
CA ILE A 150 -5.42 -14.07 -4.86
C ILE A 150 -5.40 -15.13 -3.76
N ASP A 151 -5.92 -16.31 -4.07
CA ASP A 151 -6.10 -17.42 -3.12
C ASP A 151 -4.81 -17.86 -2.39
N PHE A 152 -3.65 -17.81 -3.05
CA PHE A 152 -2.37 -18.18 -2.45
C PHE A 152 -1.73 -17.08 -1.59
N LEU A 153 -2.30 -15.87 -1.55
CA LEU A 153 -1.82 -14.78 -0.68
C LEU A 153 -2.33 -14.96 0.77
N HIS A 154 -1.94 -16.07 1.41
CA HIS A 154 -2.45 -16.49 2.72
C HIS A 154 -2.30 -15.42 3.81
N ALA A 155 -1.21 -14.65 3.81
CA ALA A 155 -1.01 -13.57 4.77
C ALA A 155 -2.04 -12.44 4.62
N ALA A 156 -2.36 -12.06 3.38
CA ALA A 156 -3.39 -11.06 3.09
C ALA A 156 -4.78 -11.61 3.45
N ARG A 157 -5.08 -12.86 3.08
CA ARG A 157 -6.36 -13.53 3.42
C ARG A 157 -6.58 -13.58 4.94
N HIS A 158 -5.57 -13.96 5.71
CA HIS A 158 -5.65 -13.97 7.17
C HIS A 158 -5.87 -12.55 7.74
N LEU A 159 -5.19 -11.54 7.17
CA LEU A 159 -5.38 -10.16 7.58
C LEU A 159 -6.82 -9.67 7.32
N TYR A 160 -7.40 -9.98 6.16
CA TYR A 160 -8.78 -9.61 5.83
C TYR A 160 -9.80 -10.35 6.69
N ASP A 161 -9.62 -11.67 6.87
CA ASP A 161 -10.49 -12.48 7.72
C ASP A 161 -10.52 -11.98 9.18
N THR A 162 -9.35 -11.67 9.74
CA THR A 162 -9.25 -11.10 11.09
C THR A 162 -9.80 -9.68 11.20
N ALA A 163 -9.85 -8.93 10.10
CA ALA A 163 -10.53 -7.64 10.02
C ALA A 163 -12.04 -7.75 9.78
N GLY A 164 -12.59 -8.97 9.68
CA GLY A 164 -14.01 -9.24 9.54
C GLY A 164 -14.52 -9.34 8.11
N PHE A 165 -13.64 -9.24 7.11
CA PHE A 165 -14.04 -9.47 5.72
C PHE A 165 -14.41 -10.94 5.50
N ARG A 166 -15.36 -11.19 4.60
CA ARG A 166 -15.78 -12.53 4.18
C ARG A 166 -15.68 -12.65 2.67
N MET A 167 -15.18 -13.79 2.19
CA MET A 167 -15.15 -14.09 0.76
C MET A 167 -16.58 -14.24 0.23
N ILE A 168 -16.89 -13.53 -0.85
CA ILE A 168 -18.22 -13.53 -1.49
C ILE A 168 -18.19 -14.05 -2.93
N GLU A 169 -17.02 -14.04 -3.57
CA GLU A 169 -16.88 -14.46 -4.96
C GLU A 169 -15.48 -15.03 -5.20
N THR A 170 -15.38 -15.95 -6.15
CA THR A 170 -14.10 -16.44 -6.68
C THR A 170 -14.17 -16.45 -8.21
N LYS A 171 -13.08 -16.01 -8.85
CA LYS A 171 -12.96 -15.93 -10.30
C LYS A 171 -11.59 -16.46 -10.74
N VAL A 172 -11.55 -17.24 -11.81
CA VAL A 172 -10.30 -17.69 -12.41
C VAL A 172 -10.01 -16.86 -13.66
N SER A 173 -8.86 -16.19 -13.69
CA SER A 173 -8.48 -15.29 -14.78
C SER A 173 -7.04 -15.57 -15.26
N PRO A 174 -6.80 -15.64 -16.59
CA PRO A 174 -5.45 -15.62 -17.14
C PRO A 174 -4.92 -14.18 -17.14
N VAL A 175 -4.14 -13.81 -16.13
CA VAL A 175 -3.61 -12.45 -15.92
C VAL A 175 -2.16 -12.50 -15.42
N TRP A 176 -1.38 -11.47 -15.76
CA TRP A 176 -0.02 -11.25 -15.25
C TRP A 176 0.93 -12.42 -15.54
N GLY A 177 0.77 -13.01 -16.73
CA GLY A 177 1.56 -14.17 -17.19
C GLY A 177 1.21 -15.51 -16.53
N ARG A 178 0.11 -15.59 -15.77
CA ARG A 178 -0.32 -16.81 -15.05
C ARG A 178 -1.84 -16.99 -15.11
N THR A 179 -2.32 -18.17 -14.75
CA THR A 179 -3.74 -18.38 -14.42
C THR A 179 -3.89 -18.26 -12.92
N LEU A 180 -4.66 -17.27 -12.46
CA LEU A 180 -4.82 -16.94 -11.04
C LEU A 180 -6.26 -17.15 -10.60
N THR A 181 -6.43 -17.61 -9.37
CA THR A 181 -7.73 -17.65 -8.69
C THR A 181 -7.86 -16.40 -7.83
N GLU A 182 -8.63 -15.44 -8.33
CA GLU A 182 -8.95 -14.20 -7.64
C GLU A 182 -10.15 -14.41 -6.71
N GLU A 183 -10.10 -13.85 -5.51
CA GLU A 183 -11.15 -13.90 -4.51
C GLU A 183 -11.63 -12.47 -4.22
N CYS A 184 -12.95 -12.24 -4.33
CA CYS A 184 -13.57 -11.01 -3.84
C CYS A 184 -13.99 -11.20 -2.38
N TRP A 185 -13.59 -10.28 -1.52
CA TRP A 185 -13.92 -10.26 -0.11
C TRP A 185 -14.68 -8.99 0.24
N ARG A 186 -15.68 -9.10 1.09
CA ARG A 186 -16.56 -8.00 1.50
C ARG A 186 -16.59 -7.86 3.02
N LEU A 187 -16.58 -6.61 3.49
CA LEU A 187 -16.90 -6.22 4.85
C LEU A 187 -18.10 -5.29 4.80
N ASP A 188 -19.21 -5.69 5.42
CA ASP A 188 -20.34 -4.79 5.64
C ASP A 188 -20.03 -3.83 6.79
N LEU A 189 -20.35 -2.56 6.60
CA LEU A 189 -20.17 -1.49 7.56
C LEU A 189 -21.57 -1.03 8.01
N PRO A 190 -22.22 -1.77 8.92
CA PRO A 190 -23.52 -1.35 9.43
C PRO A 190 -23.39 0.03 10.06
N PHE A 191 -24.40 0.87 9.85
CA PHE A 191 -24.51 2.12 10.59
C PHE A 191 -24.59 1.78 12.07
N ASP A 192 -23.68 2.33 12.87
CA ASP A 192 -23.80 2.27 14.32
C ASP A 192 -25.06 3.07 14.70
N ASN A 193 -26.15 2.36 15.00
CA ASN A 193 -27.33 2.95 15.63
C ASN A 193 -26.93 3.40 17.03
N ASN A 194 -26.48 4.65 17.17
CA ASN A 194 -26.29 5.32 18.46
C ASN A 194 -27.53 6.13 18.82
#